data_AF-A0A969JCH3-F1
#
_entry.id   AF-A0A969JCH3-F1
#
_cell.length_a   1.000
_cell.length_b   1.000
_cell.length_c   1.000
_cell.angle_alpha   90.00
_cell.angle_beta   90.00
_cell.angle_gamma   90.00
#
_symmetry.space_group_name_H-M   'P 1'
#
loop_
_entity.id
_entity.type
_entity.pdbx_description
1 polymer ?
#
loop_
_entity_poly.entity_id
_entity_poly.type
_entity_poly.pdbx_seq_one_letter_code
_entity_poly.pdbx_strand_id
1 'polypeptide(L)'
;MTHHFAVAFSQGAAYRSIVQARQEAAALLEESVQPGTPLAKQVDEAVEAGLVRAAQALVQGLSPGDAFEVLVNLYERQPNLSTRSSTSIKEQAYSTPVPIAYLASQLAGIDETTTVYEPTAGHGALLLGATPARVQANEINPQRAADLRLRGYQVTQEDATEQRLSPRSVDCGDCQSPLWHRQGFCRAPSAVAGERWRSNPDLSHPPD
;
A
#
# COMPACT_ATOMS: atom_id res chain seq x y z
N MET A 1 -16.81 -1.66 9.90
CA MET A 1 -15.67 -0.90 10.43
C MET A 1 -14.81 -0.25 9.35
N THR A 2 -14.21 -0.99 8.41
CA THR A 2 -13.34 -0.40 7.37
C THR A 2 -13.99 0.75 6.58
N HIS A 3 -15.22 0.56 6.12
CA HIS A 3 -15.97 1.60 5.41
C HIS A 3 -16.19 2.85 6.28
N HIS A 4 -16.49 2.66 7.56
CA HIS A 4 -16.70 3.75 8.52
C HIS A 4 -15.44 4.62 8.64
N PHE A 5 -14.27 4.01 8.88
CA PHE A 5 -13.02 4.77 8.97
C PHE A 5 -12.63 5.42 7.64
N ALA A 6 -12.87 4.76 6.51
CA ALA A 6 -12.63 5.37 5.20
C ALA A 6 -13.44 6.67 5.03
N VAL A 7 -14.74 6.62 5.35
CA VAL A 7 -15.61 7.81 5.29
C VAL A 7 -15.14 8.88 6.28
N ALA A 8 -14.84 8.51 7.52
CA ALA A 8 -14.35 9.44 8.54
C ALA A 8 -13.08 10.16 8.06
N PHE A 9 -12.10 9.43 7.52
CA PHE A 9 -10.87 10.01 6.98
C PHE A 9 -11.13 10.92 5.77
N SER A 10 -12.01 10.52 4.84
CA SER A 10 -12.40 11.37 3.71
C SER A 10 -13.11 12.66 4.15
N GLN A 11 -13.77 12.64 5.31
CA GLN A 11 -14.44 13.80 5.91
C GLN A 11 -13.52 14.65 6.82
N GLY A 12 -12.23 14.33 6.89
CA GLY A 12 -11.26 15.12 7.66
C GLY A 12 -11.05 14.65 9.11
N ALA A 13 -11.59 13.49 9.51
CA ALA A 13 -11.31 12.94 10.83
C ALA A 13 -9.80 12.76 11.05
N ALA A 14 -9.36 12.99 12.28
CA ALA A 14 -7.98 12.82 12.71
C ALA A 14 -7.93 12.05 14.02
N TYR A 15 -7.10 11.03 14.06
CA TYR A 15 -6.91 10.18 15.22
C TYR A 15 -5.54 10.44 15.81
N ARG A 16 -5.48 11.03 17.02
CA ARG A 16 -4.19 11.30 17.69
C ARG A 16 -3.52 10.02 18.19
N SER A 17 -4.30 8.96 18.40
CA SER A 17 -3.82 7.65 18.83
C SER A 17 -4.79 6.55 18.41
N ILE A 18 -4.30 5.32 18.38
CA ILE A 18 -5.14 4.15 18.10
C ILE A 18 -6.23 3.94 19.17
N VAL A 19 -6.00 4.43 20.40
CA VAL A 19 -6.99 4.38 21.48
C VAL A 19 -8.24 5.18 21.13
N GLN A 20 -8.09 6.34 20.49
CA GLN A 20 -9.22 7.15 20.05
C GLN A 20 -10.07 6.41 19.01
N ALA A 21 -9.43 5.78 18.02
CA ALA A 21 -10.13 5.00 17.00
C ALA A 21 -10.85 3.78 17.63
N ARG A 22 -10.23 3.12 18.62
CA ARG A 22 -10.86 2.01 19.36
C ARG A 22 -12.03 2.46 20.23
N GLN A 23 -11.98 3.65 20.82
CA GLN A 23 -13.11 4.22 21.57
C GLN A 23 -14.29 4.52 20.65
N GLU A 24 -14.02 5.07 19.45
CA GLU A 24 -15.06 5.30 18.45
C GLU A 24 -15.67 3.97 17.97
N ALA A 25 -14.83 2.96 17.70
CA ALA A 25 -15.29 1.62 17.37
C ALA A 25 -16.13 0.99 18.49
N ALA A 26 -15.72 1.16 19.75
CA ALA A 26 -16.45 0.64 20.89
C ALA A 26 -17.86 1.24 21.00
N ALA A 27 -17.99 2.54 20.73
CA ALA A 27 -19.28 3.21 20.71
C ALA A 27 -20.18 2.70 19.57
N LEU A 28 -19.62 2.42 18.38
CA LEU A 28 -20.38 1.91 17.23
C LEU A 28 -20.81 0.45 17.39
N LEU A 29 -20.01 -0.36 18.07
CA LEU A 29 -20.27 -1.78 18.28
C LEU A 29 -21.06 -2.06 19.55
N GLU A 30 -21.26 -1.06 20.41
CA GLU A 30 -21.80 -1.20 21.76
C GLU A 30 -21.02 -2.25 22.59
N GLU A 31 -19.72 -2.39 22.32
CA GLU A 31 -18.82 -3.37 22.92
C GLU A 31 -17.46 -2.75 23.26
N SER A 32 -16.90 -3.11 24.41
CA SER A 32 -15.59 -2.60 24.83
C SER A 32 -14.43 -3.17 23.99
N VAL A 33 -13.71 -2.31 23.27
CA VAL A 33 -12.51 -2.69 22.51
C VAL A 33 -11.25 -2.62 23.39
N GLN A 34 -10.93 -3.71 24.09
CA GLN A 34 -9.77 -3.78 25.00
C GLN A 34 -8.45 -4.07 24.25
N PRO A 35 -7.32 -3.40 24.59
CA PRO A 35 -6.02 -3.70 23.99
C PRO A 35 -5.61 -5.17 24.12
N GLY A 36 -4.95 -5.71 23.10
CA GLY A 36 -4.49 -7.11 23.09
C GLY A 36 -5.58 -8.15 22.78
N THR A 37 -6.82 -7.73 22.58
CA THR A 37 -7.92 -8.61 22.16
C THR A 37 -7.97 -8.79 20.64
N PRO A 38 -8.60 -9.86 20.14
CA PRO A 38 -8.88 -10.02 18.71
C PRO A 38 -9.68 -8.86 18.12
N LEU A 39 -10.64 -8.30 18.89
CA LEU A 39 -11.45 -7.17 18.45
C LEU A 39 -10.58 -5.90 18.28
N ALA A 40 -9.66 -5.63 19.21
CA ALA A 40 -8.73 -4.51 19.04
C ALA A 40 -7.87 -4.66 17.78
N LYS A 41 -7.36 -5.87 17.48
CA LYS A 41 -6.63 -6.10 16.23
C LYS A 41 -7.52 -5.84 15.01
N GLN A 42 -8.77 -6.31 15.01
CA GLN A 42 -9.71 -6.06 13.91
C GLN A 42 -10.00 -4.58 13.70
N VAL A 43 -10.12 -3.81 14.79
CA VAL A 43 -10.31 -2.36 14.71
C VAL A 43 -9.07 -1.68 14.14
N ASP A 44 -7.87 -2.04 14.59
CA ASP A 44 -6.62 -1.48 14.06
C ASP A 44 -6.47 -1.77 12.55
N GLU A 45 -6.69 -3.01 12.13
CA GLU A 45 -6.69 -3.39 10.71
C GLU A 45 -7.74 -2.60 9.91
N ALA A 46 -8.94 -2.39 10.48
CA ALA A 46 -9.98 -1.60 9.84
C ALA A 46 -9.62 -0.11 9.69
N VAL A 47 -8.85 0.45 10.63
CA VAL A 47 -8.32 1.81 10.53
C VAL A 47 -7.29 1.91 9.41
N GLU A 48 -6.35 0.96 9.34
CA GLU A 48 -5.35 0.91 8.27
C GLU A 48 -5.99 0.75 6.88
N ALA A 49 -6.90 -0.21 6.74
CA ALA A 49 -7.64 -0.43 5.50
C ALA A 49 -8.52 0.79 5.15
N GLY A 50 -9.12 1.44 6.15
CA GLY A 50 -9.91 2.65 6.00
C GLY A 50 -9.08 3.82 5.46
N LEU A 51 -7.88 4.01 5.99
CA LEU A 51 -6.93 5.03 5.53
C LEU A 51 -6.56 4.83 4.06
N VAL A 52 -6.21 3.61 3.65
CA VAL A 52 -5.84 3.30 2.25
C VAL A 52 -7.02 3.53 1.31
N ARG A 53 -8.24 3.17 1.72
CA ARG A 53 -9.45 3.41 0.92
C ARG A 53 -9.76 4.91 0.79
N ALA A 54 -9.60 5.67 1.86
CA ALA A 54 -9.74 7.13 1.82
C ALA A 54 -8.70 7.74 0.88
N ALA A 55 -7.44 7.30 0.96
CA ALA A 55 -6.37 7.72 0.07
C ALA A 55 -6.73 7.47 -1.41
N GLN A 56 -7.17 6.26 -1.76
CA GLN A 56 -7.60 5.93 -3.13
C GLN A 56 -8.72 6.83 -3.63
N ALA A 57 -9.73 7.10 -2.80
CA ALA A 57 -10.85 7.95 -3.20
C ALA A 57 -10.45 9.41 -3.36
N LEU A 58 -9.58 9.92 -2.49
CA LEU A 58 -9.19 11.33 -2.46
C LEU A 58 -8.29 11.75 -3.63
N VAL A 59 -7.47 10.84 -4.17
CA VAL A 59 -6.54 11.17 -5.27
C VAL A 59 -7.19 11.11 -6.66
N GLN A 60 -8.41 10.60 -6.78
CA GLN A 60 -9.07 10.46 -8.09
C GLN A 60 -9.33 11.83 -8.73
N GLY A 61 -8.83 12.00 -9.96
CA GLY A 61 -9.04 13.23 -10.74
C GLY A 61 -8.20 14.42 -10.28
N LEU A 62 -7.30 14.26 -9.30
CA LEU A 62 -6.37 15.31 -8.87
C LEU A 62 -5.11 15.31 -9.73
N SER A 63 -4.47 16.49 -9.80
CA SER A 63 -3.11 16.57 -10.33
C SER A 63 -2.13 15.84 -9.40
N PRO A 64 -0.97 15.35 -9.88
CA PRO A 64 -0.01 14.64 -9.01
C PRO A 64 0.46 15.45 -7.81
N GLY A 65 0.59 16.77 -7.95
CA GLY A 65 0.96 17.67 -6.84
C GLY A 65 -0.15 17.77 -5.80
N ASP A 66 -1.39 18.03 -6.23
CA ASP A 66 -2.53 18.14 -5.32
C ASP A 66 -2.82 16.81 -4.61
N ALA A 67 -2.72 15.70 -5.34
CA ALA A 67 -2.85 14.36 -4.80
C ALA A 67 -1.82 14.10 -3.69
N PHE A 68 -0.55 14.47 -3.92
CA PHE A 68 0.49 14.31 -2.91
C PHE A 68 0.21 15.13 -1.65
N GLU A 69 -0.16 16.40 -1.77
CA GLU A 69 -0.49 17.27 -0.63
C GLU A 69 -1.68 16.73 0.18
N VAL A 70 -2.74 16.27 -0.50
CA VAL A 70 -3.90 15.64 0.16
C VAL A 70 -3.51 14.37 0.91
N LEU A 71 -2.61 13.56 0.34
CA LEU A 71 -2.11 12.35 0.98
C LEU A 71 -1.20 12.65 2.18
N VAL A 72 -0.35 13.69 2.10
CA VAL A 72 0.45 14.15 3.24
C VAL A 72 -0.46 14.56 4.39
N ASN A 73 -1.49 15.37 4.10
CA ASN A 73 -2.48 15.75 5.10
C ASN A 73 -3.21 14.53 5.69
N LEU A 74 -3.60 13.55 4.86
CA LEU A 74 -4.23 12.31 5.33
C LEU A 74 -3.29 11.51 6.24
N TYR A 75 -2.01 11.40 5.87
CA TYR A 75 -0.99 10.70 6.65
C TYR A 75 -0.77 11.35 8.02
N GLU A 76 -0.78 12.68 8.11
CA GLU A 76 -0.67 13.40 9.40
C GLU A 76 -1.86 13.18 10.33
N ARG A 77 -3.03 12.80 9.78
CA ARG A 77 -4.26 12.53 10.52
C ARG A 77 -4.41 11.09 11.00
N GLN A 78 -3.55 10.19 10.53
CA GLN A 78 -3.60 8.79 10.92
C GLN A 78 -3.13 8.62 12.38
N PRO A 79 -3.67 7.63 13.13
CA PRO A 79 -3.13 7.33 14.45
C PRO A 79 -1.69 6.85 14.33
N ASN A 80 -0.91 6.96 15.41
CA ASN A 80 0.45 6.42 15.39
C ASN A 80 0.44 4.89 15.32
N LEU A 81 0.34 4.36 14.09
CA LEU A 81 0.34 2.94 13.75
C LEU A 81 1.76 2.36 13.78
N SER A 82 2.79 3.22 13.92
CA SER A 82 4.20 2.82 13.99
C SER A 82 4.61 2.25 15.35
N THR A 83 3.70 2.20 16.33
CA THR A 83 3.94 1.54 17.62
C THR A 83 4.00 0.02 17.41
N ARG A 84 5.22 -0.44 17.20
CA ARG A 84 5.71 -1.83 17.18
C ARG A 84 4.90 -2.75 18.10
N SER A 85 3.87 -3.42 17.58
CA SER A 85 3.35 -4.61 18.25
C SER A 85 4.30 -5.77 17.96
N SER A 86 4.53 -6.67 18.92
CA SER A 86 5.36 -7.87 18.74
C SER A 86 4.89 -8.73 17.55
N THR A 87 3.60 -8.68 17.23
CA THR A 87 2.98 -9.28 16.04
C THR A 87 3.40 -8.62 14.73
N SER A 88 3.42 -7.28 14.63
CA SER A 88 3.83 -6.57 13.41
C SER A 88 5.31 -6.78 13.06
N ILE A 89 6.17 -6.90 14.07
CA ILE A 89 7.59 -7.27 13.89
C ILE A 89 7.70 -8.71 13.36
N LYS A 90 6.88 -9.63 13.88
CA LYS A 90 6.88 -11.05 13.49
C LYS A 90 6.36 -11.26 12.06
N GLU A 91 5.40 -10.44 11.63
CA GLU A 91 4.77 -10.51 10.30
C GLU A 91 5.50 -9.66 9.24
N GLN A 92 6.60 -8.97 9.60
CA GLN A 92 7.35 -8.03 8.74
C GLN A 92 6.48 -7.00 7.99
N ALA A 93 5.28 -6.73 8.51
CA ALA A 93 4.32 -5.85 7.86
C ALA A 93 4.67 -4.39 8.18
N TYR A 94 5.50 -3.78 7.33
CA TYR A 94 5.71 -2.34 7.33
C TYR A 94 4.68 -1.70 6.38
N SER A 95 3.72 -0.97 6.94
CA SER A 95 2.76 -0.21 6.14
C SER A 95 3.49 0.94 5.44
N THR A 96 3.58 0.91 4.10
CA THR A 96 4.13 2.03 3.32
C THR A 96 3.25 3.26 3.52
N PRO A 97 3.80 4.41 3.98
CA PRO A 97 3.05 5.66 4.04
C PRO A 97 2.36 5.97 2.72
N VAL A 98 1.05 6.26 2.74
CA VAL A 98 0.26 6.52 1.53
C VAL A 98 0.84 7.60 0.60
N PRO A 99 1.51 8.68 1.08
CA PRO A 99 2.16 9.64 0.16
C PRO A 99 3.33 9.01 -0.60
N ILE A 100 4.13 8.17 0.07
CA ILE A 100 5.27 7.46 -0.55
C ILE A 100 4.76 6.43 -1.54
N ALA A 101 3.71 5.71 -1.19
CA ALA A 101 3.11 4.71 -2.07
C ALA A 101 2.55 5.33 -3.36
N TYR A 102 1.94 6.51 -3.26
CA TYR A 102 1.49 7.26 -4.43
C TYR A 102 2.66 7.73 -5.30
N LEU A 103 3.72 8.29 -4.71
CA LEU A 103 4.92 8.69 -5.46
C LEU A 103 5.57 7.49 -6.17
N ALA A 104 5.65 6.33 -5.51
CA ALA A 104 6.16 5.10 -6.12
C ALA A 104 5.33 4.72 -7.37
N SER A 105 4.00 4.77 -7.26
CA SER A 105 3.10 4.52 -8.38
C SER A 105 3.30 5.51 -9.54
N GLN A 106 3.50 6.80 -9.25
CA GLN A 106 3.79 7.82 -10.26
C GLN A 106 5.15 7.59 -10.94
N LEU A 107 6.20 7.27 -10.16
CA LEU A 107 7.55 7.01 -10.68
C LEU A 107 7.63 5.73 -11.51
N ALA A 108 6.81 4.72 -11.18
CA ALA A 108 6.66 3.50 -11.95
C ALA A 108 5.86 3.71 -13.25
N GLY A 109 5.25 4.88 -13.46
CA GLY A 109 4.43 5.18 -14.63
C GLY A 109 3.13 4.37 -14.65
N ILE A 110 2.59 4.00 -13.48
CA ILE A 110 1.33 3.26 -13.38
C ILE A 110 0.18 4.20 -13.73
N ASP A 111 -0.59 3.81 -14.74
CA ASP A 111 -1.80 4.47 -15.21
C ASP A 111 -2.98 3.49 -15.33
N GLU A 112 -4.12 3.95 -15.84
CA GLU A 112 -5.32 3.14 -16.04
C GLU A 112 -5.16 1.97 -17.03
N THR A 113 -4.09 1.99 -17.83
CA THR A 113 -3.76 0.96 -18.83
C THR A 113 -2.68 0.00 -18.36
N THR A 114 -2.06 0.26 -17.21
CA THR A 114 -0.95 -0.53 -16.70
C THR A 114 -1.44 -1.82 -16.04
N THR A 115 -0.81 -2.96 -16.35
CA THR A 115 -1.05 -4.23 -15.64
C THR A 115 -0.04 -4.35 -14.50
N VAL A 116 -0.52 -4.50 -13.27
CA VAL A 116 0.32 -4.50 -12.07
C VAL A 116 0.28 -5.84 -11.37
N TYR A 117 1.44 -6.33 -10.95
CA TYR A 117 1.54 -7.41 -9.97
C TYR A 117 2.05 -6.88 -8.63
N GLU A 118 1.38 -7.25 -7.55
CA GLU A 118 1.80 -6.93 -6.20
C GLU A 118 1.91 -8.25 -5.41
N PRO A 119 3.12 -8.65 -4.96
CA PRO A 119 3.37 -9.95 -4.32
C PRO A 119 2.96 -10.06 -2.83
N THR A 120 2.73 -8.94 -2.16
CA THR A 120 2.52 -8.80 -0.71
C THR A 120 1.58 -7.63 -0.41
N ALA A 121 0.32 -7.74 -0.83
CA ALA A 121 -0.49 -6.55 -1.09
C ALA A 121 -0.92 -5.79 0.15
N GLY A 122 -0.96 -6.45 1.31
CA GLY A 122 -1.45 -5.88 2.55
C GLY A 122 -2.83 -5.26 2.33
N HIS A 123 -2.96 -3.98 2.64
CA HIS A 123 -4.17 -3.19 2.40
C HIS A 123 -4.21 -2.50 1.03
N GLY A 124 -3.23 -2.74 0.15
CA GLY A 124 -3.17 -2.19 -1.20
C GLY A 124 -2.68 -0.74 -1.27
N ALA A 125 -1.81 -0.31 -0.33
CA ALA A 125 -1.25 1.04 -0.33
C ALA A 125 -0.41 1.32 -1.59
N LEU A 126 0.31 0.33 -2.12
CA LEU A 126 1.06 0.49 -3.38
C LEU A 126 0.17 0.44 -4.62
N LEU A 127 -1.12 0.12 -4.46
CA LEU A 127 -2.10 0.03 -5.54
C LEU A 127 -2.92 1.31 -5.70
N LEU A 128 -2.48 2.46 -5.14
CA LEU A 128 -3.25 3.71 -5.18
C LEU A 128 -3.52 4.21 -6.60
N GLY A 129 -2.52 4.16 -7.49
CA GLY A 129 -2.66 4.60 -8.89
C GLY A 129 -3.11 3.50 -9.85
N ALA A 130 -3.29 2.26 -9.38
CA ALA A 130 -3.58 1.13 -10.24
C ALA A 130 -5.10 0.90 -10.41
N THR A 131 -5.52 0.48 -11.61
CA THR A 131 -6.91 0.06 -11.86
C THR A 131 -7.14 -1.36 -11.33
N PRO A 132 -8.11 -1.60 -10.42
CA PRO A 132 -8.27 -2.91 -9.76
C PRO A 132 -8.41 -4.10 -10.71
N ALA A 133 -9.14 -3.93 -11.82
CA ALA A 133 -9.34 -4.98 -12.83
C ALA A 133 -8.03 -5.41 -13.54
N ARG A 134 -6.99 -4.59 -13.49
CA ARG A 134 -5.68 -4.81 -14.12
C ARG A 134 -4.59 -5.20 -13.12
N VAL A 135 -4.97 -5.47 -11.88
CA VAL A 135 -4.06 -5.78 -10.80
C VAL A 135 -4.21 -7.25 -10.40
N GLN A 136 -3.08 -7.94 -10.35
CA GLN A 136 -2.93 -9.23 -9.70
C GLN A 136 -2.22 -9.00 -8.36
N ALA A 137 -2.93 -9.23 -7.26
CA ALA A 137 -2.42 -9.04 -5.91
C ALA A 137 -2.25 -10.39 -5.22
N ASN A 138 -1.17 -10.57 -4.49
CA ASN A 138 -0.95 -11.73 -3.64
C ASN A 138 -0.95 -11.29 -2.17
N GLU A 139 -1.78 -11.92 -1.34
CA GLU A 139 -1.90 -11.57 0.06
C GLU A 139 -2.18 -12.83 0.91
N ILE A 140 -1.23 -13.20 1.76
CA ILE A 140 -1.29 -14.45 2.53
C ILE A 140 -2.38 -14.40 3.62
N ASN A 141 -2.66 -13.23 4.20
CA ASN A 141 -3.68 -13.07 5.23
C ASN A 141 -5.09 -13.16 4.58
N PRO A 142 -5.93 -14.11 5.02
CA PRO A 142 -7.22 -14.36 4.38
C PRO A 142 -8.21 -13.19 4.51
N GLN A 143 -8.14 -12.40 5.59
CA GLN A 143 -9.03 -11.26 5.78
C GLN A 143 -8.66 -10.12 4.84
N ARG A 144 -7.36 -9.80 4.73
CA ARG A 144 -6.86 -8.79 3.79
C ARG A 144 -7.10 -9.21 2.33
N ALA A 145 -6.88 -10.48 2.01
CA ALA A 145 -7.17 -11.03 0.69
C ALA A 145 -8.66 -10.92 0.32
N ALA A 146 -9.57 -11.21 1.26
CA ALA A 146 -11.00 -11.03 1.05
C ALA A 146 -11.38 -9.56 0.82
N ASP A 147 -10.79 -8.63 1.59
CA ASP A 147 -10.98 -7.19 1.40
C ASP A 147 -10.55 -6.72 0.00
N LEU A 148 -9.40 -7.17 -0.47
CA LEU A 148 -8.90 -6.88 -1.82
C LEU A 148 -9.83 -7.44 -2.91
N ARG A 149 -10.34 -8.67 -2.76
CA ARG A 149 -11.30 -9.23 -3.72
C ARG A 149 -12.58 -8.39 -3.81
N LEU A 150 -13.09 -7.91 -2.66
CA LEU A 150 -14.27 -7.03 -2.62
C LEU A 150 -14.02 -5.69 -3.32
N ARG A 151 -12.76 -5.26 -3.46
CA ARG A 151 -12.36 -4.04 -4.19
C ARG A 151 -12.15 -4.29 -5.69
N GLY A 152 -12.35 -5.52 -6.17
CA GLY A 152 -12.25 -5.86 -7.59
C GLY A 152 -10.86 -6.29 -8.05
N TYR A 153 -9.94 -6.55 -7.12
CA TYR A 153 -8.61 -7.09 -7.45
C TYR A 153 -8.67 -8.59 -7.78
N GLN A 154 -7.78 -9.06 -8.65
CA GLN A 154 -7.53 -10.49 -8.82
C GLN A 154 -6.55 -10.93 -7.73
N VAL A 155 -6.97 -11.81 -6.82
CA VAL A 155 -6.20 -12.09 -5.58
C VAL A 155 -5.81 -13.55 -5.43
N THR A 156 -4.50 -13.80 -5.28
CA THR A 156 -3.90 -15.07 -4.86
C THR A 156 -3.47 -15.03 -3.39
N GLN A 157 -3.21 -16.19 -2.79
CA GLN A 157 -2.78 -16.32 -1.38
C GLN A 157 -1.58 -17.28 -1.25
N GLU A 158 -0.67 -17.18 -2.21
CA GLU A 158 0.52 -18.03 -2.30
C GLU A 158 1.61 -17.51 -1.35
N ASP A 159 2.54 -18.39 -0.98
CA ASP A 159 3.80 -17.97 -0.36
C ASP A 159 4.63 -17.18 -1.39
N ALA A 160 4.79 -15.88 -1.15
CA ALA A 160 5.50 -14.98 -2.04
C ALA A 160 6.99 -15.35 -2.22
N THR A 161 7.58 -16.17 -1.34
CA THR A 161 8.96 -16.66 -1.47
C THR A 161 9.10 -17.80 -2.49
N GLU A 162 8.00 -18.50 -2.79
CA GLU A 162 7.97 -19.64 -3.71
C GLU A 162 7.42 -19.27 -5.10
N GLN A 163 6.80 -18.10 -5.21
CA GLN A 163 6.09 -17.69 -6.42
C GLN A 163 7.04 -17.23 -7.54
N ARG A 164 6.91 -17.85 -8.72
CA ARG A 164 7.62 -17.45 -9.95
C ARG A 164 6.69 -16.73 -10.90
N LEU A 165 6.94 -15.43 -11.12
CA LEU A 165 6.28 -14.67 -12.17
C LEU A 165 6.81 -15.06 -13.54
N SER A 166 5.91 -15.18 -14.52
CA SER A 166 6.34 -15.27 -15.91
C SER A 166 6.68 -13.85 -16.43
N PRO A 167 7.88 -13.61 -17.01
CA PRO A 167 8.35 -12.27 -17.41
C PRO A 167 7.55 -11.56 -18.52
N ARG A 168 6.37 -12.06 -18.89
CA ARG A 168 5.53 -11.48 -19.95
C ARG A 168 4.10 -11.18 -19.49
N SER A 169 3.82 -11.30 -18.19
CA SER A 169 2.44 -11.25 -17.70
C SER A 169 2.01 -9.91 -17.11
N VAL A 170 2.94 -9.00 -16.78
CA VAL A 170 2.65 -7.70 -16.16
C VAL A 170 3.61 -6.60 -16.62
N ASP A 171 3.17 -5.34 -16.56
CA ASP A 171 3.93 -4.15 -16.97
C ASP A 171 4.79 -3.61 -15.81
N CYS A 172 4.31 -3.78 -14.57
CA CYS A 172 4.97 -3.37 -13.33
C CYS A 172 4.82 -4.44 -12.24
N GLY A 173 5.89 -4.74 -11.50
CA GLY A 173 5.85 -5.53 -10.26
C GLY A 173 6.27 -4.65 -9.07
N ASP A 174 5.47 -4.55 -8.02
CA ASP A 174 5.70 -3.56 -6.94
C ASP A 174 6.25 -4.14 -5.61
N CYS A 175 6.75 -3.24 -4.74
CA CYS A 175 8.14 -3.22 -4.25
C CYS A 175 8.47 -3.76 -2.84
N GLN A 176 7.65 -4.57 -2.17
CA GLN A 176 7.89 -4.89 -0.73
C GLN A 176 8.68 -6.18 -0.42
N SER A 177 9.02 -7.04 -1.37
CA SER A 177 9.76 -8.29 -1.09
C SER A 177 11.29 -8.10 -1.06
N PRO A 178 12.07 -8.59 -0.08
CA PRO A 178 13.54 -8.47 -0.04
C PRO A 178 14.30 -9.19 -1.19
N LEU A 179 13.61 -9.72 -2.20
CA LEU A 179 14.16 -10.53 -3.29
C LEU A 179 14.54 -9.74 -4.57
N TRP A 180 14.54 -8.40 -4.52
CA TRP A 180 14.76 -7.48 -5.66
C TRP A 180 16.04 -7.68 -6.48
N HIS A 181 17.08 -8.31 -5.93
CA HIS A 181 18.39 -8.36 -6.59
C HIS A 181 18.46 -9.16 -7.90
N ARG A 182 17.37 -9.76 -8.41
CA ARG A 182 17.45 -10.67 -9.57
C ARG A 182 16.68 -10.31 -10.84
N GLN A 183 15.68 -9.43 -10.85
CA GLN A 183 14.90 -9.17 -12.08
C GLN A 183 14.36 -7.73 -12.12
N GLY A 184 14.86 -6.92 -13.06
CA GLY A 184 14.36 -5.56 -13.30
C GLY A 184 12.97 -5.58 -13.94
N PHE A 185 11.99 -4.93 -13.31
CA PHE A 185 10.58 -5.03 -13.71
C PHE A 185 9.80 -3.72 -13.49
N CYS A 186 10.21 -2.69 -14.21
CA CYS A 186 9.36 -1.58 -14.65
C CYS A 186 9.87 -1.19 -16.04
N ARG A 187 9.05 -1.32 -17.10
CA ARG A 187 9.37 -0.65 -18.36
C ARG A 187 8.88 0.78 -18.25
N ALA A 188 9.79 1.74 -18.17
CA ALA A 188 9.44 3.13 -18.40
C ALA A 188 8.73 3.26 -19.77
N PRO A 189 7.65 4.06 -19.87
CA PRO A 189 6.95 4.24 -21.14
C PRO A 189 7.92 4.76 -22.21
N SER A 190 7.82 4.17 -23.40
CA SER A 190 8.61 4.57 -24.56
C SER A 190 8.15 5.93 -25.10
N ALA A 191 8.53 7.02 -24.42
CA ALA A 191 8.23 8.38 -24.86
C ALA A 191 9.43 9.33 -24.85
N VAL A 192 10.65 8.83 -24.58
CA VAL A 192 11.88 9.59 -24.86
C VAL A 192 12.84 8.69 -25.65
N ALA A 193 12.55 8.52 -26.94
CA ALA A 193 13.55 8.06 -27.89
C ALA A 193 14.61 9.18 -28.02
N GLY A 194 15.73 9.08 -27.31
CA GLY A 194 16.79 10.05 -27.53
C GLY A 194 18.03 10.02 -26.64
N GLU A 195 17.98 9.55 -25.40
CA GLU A 195 19.15 9.66 -24.52
C GLU A 195 19.55 8.32 -23.90
N ARG A 196 20.62 7.78 -24.48
CA ARG A 196 21.32 6.58 -24.05
C ARG A 196 22.00 6.89 -22.72
N TRP A 197 21.44 6.40 -21.60
CA TRP A 197 22.13 6.38 -20.31
C TRP A 197 23.48 5.66 -20.48
N ARG A 198 24.56 6.43 -20.55
CA ARG A 198 25.93 5.90 -20.50
C ARG A 198 26.25 5.59 -19.04
N SER A 199 26.44 4.32 -18.73
CA SER A 199 27.06 3.88 -17.49
C SER A 199 28.43 4.55 -17.35
N ASN A 200 28.62 5.35 -16.30
CA ASN A 200 29.92 5.92 -15.96
C ASN A 200 30.74 4.85 -15.21
N PRO A 201 31.87 4.34 -15.74
CA PRO A 201 32.58 3.20 -15.17
C PRO A 201 33.61 3.55 -14.09
N ASP A 202 33.67 4.80 -13.60
CA ASP A 202 34.77 5.24 -12.73
C ASP A 202 34.37 5.41 -11.25
N LEU A 203 34.12 4.29 -10.58
CA LEU A 203 34.26 4.19 -9.13
C LEU A 203 35.16 2.99 -8.82
N SER A 204 36.45 3.16 -9.12
CA SER A 204 37.52 2.30 -8.61
C SER A 204 37.98 2.80 -7.23
N HIS A 205 38.28 1.85 -6.34
CA HIS A 205 38.65 2.01 -4.93
C HIS A 205 39.64 3.14 -4.60
N PRO A 206 39.61 3.71 -3.37
CA PRO A 206 40.73 4.50 -2.86
C PRO A 206 41.89 3.58 -2.45
N PRO A 207 43.16 3.97 -2.64
CA PRO A 207 44.30 3.20 -2.13
C PRO A 207 44.56 3.50 -0.64
N ASP A 208 44.93 2.42 0.07
CA ASP A 208 45.54 2.26 1.40
C ASP A 208 45.51 3.41 2.43
#